data_AF-A0A7X6UPC9-F1
#
_entry.id   AF-A0A7X6UPC9-F1
#
_cell.length_a   1.000
_cell.length_b   1.000
_cell.length_c   1.000
_cell.angle_alpha   90.00
_cell.angle_beta   90.00
_cell.angle_gamma   90.00
#
_symmetry.space_group_name_H-M   'P 1'
#
loop_
_entity.id
_entity.type
_entity.pdbx_description
1 polymer ?
#
loop_
_entity_poly.entity_id
_entity_poly.type
_entity_poly.pdbx_seq_one_letter_code
_entity_poly.pdbx_strand_id
1 'polypeptide(L)'
;MFRKCLFVINGLGLGNSTRCYAIIEQLRLRRPDLEIHVLTSGNGLEFFANKAEVASVTEIENFFYSEKDHQISAWRTFLALGHLAKKAMIKQRQFDEALSRLKPGVVIVDSEYT
;
A
#
# COMPACT_ATOMS: atom_id res chain seq x y z
N MET A 1 -22.79 -6.72 7.83
CA MET A 1 -22.11 -5.91 6.81
C MET A 1 -20.89 -5.26 7.46
N PHE A 2 -19.72 -5.27 6.82
CA PHE A 2 -18.52 -4.68 7.43
C PHE A 2 -18.52 -3.16 7.35
N ARG A 3 -17.83 -2.52 8.31
CA ARG A 3 -17.71 -1.06 8.44
C ARG A 3 -16.34 -0.51 8.06
N LYS A 4 -15.32 -1.36 7.89
CA LYS A 4 -13.96 -0.94 7.59
C LYS A 4 -13.44 -1.61 6.33
N CYS A 5 -12.85 -0.81 5.45
CA CYS A 5 -12.18 -1.23 4.22
C CYS A 5 -10.74 -0.72 4.24
N LEU A 6 -9.79 -1.59 3.90
CA LEU A 6 -8.38 -1.21 3.75
C LEU A 6 -8.00 -1.21 2.28
N PHE A 7 -7.53 -0.07 1.78
CA PHE A 7 -6.87 0.02 0.49
C PHE A 7 -5.36 -0.08 0.68
N VAL A 8 -4.71 -1.00 -0.03
CA VAL A 8 -3.26 -1.06 -0.16
C VAL A 8 -2.92 -0.48 -1.51
N ILE A 9 -2.18 0.63 -1.53
CA ILE A 9 -1.92 1.43 -2.72
C ILE A 9 -0.42 1.70 -2.82
N ASN A 10 0.21 1.29 -3.92
CA ASN A 10 1.55 1.71 -4.26
C ASN A 10 1.58 3.22 -4.57
N GLY A 11 2.32 3.99 -3.77
CA GLY A 11 2.47 5.43 -3.98
C GLY A 11 3.77 5.84 -4.68
N LEU A 12 4.35 4.95 -5.50
CA LEU A 12 5.36 5.28 -6.49
C LEU A 12 4.70 6.11 -7.61
N GLY A 13 4.81 7.44 -7.50
CA GLY A 13 4.04 8.36 -8.32
C GLY A 13 2.60 8.52 -7.83
N LEU A 14 1.73 9.13 -8.66
CA LEU A 14 0.34 9.43 -8.29
C LEU A 14 -0.72 8.66 -9.10
N GLY A 15 -0.30 7.84 -10.06
CA GLY A 15 -1.21 7.13 -10.96
C GLY A 15 -2.13 6.12 -10.27
N ASN A 16 -1.60 5.36 -9.32
CA ASN A 16 -2.41 4.44 -8.53
C ASN A 16 -3.26 5.20 -7.50
N SER A 17 -2.68 6.16 -6.80
CA SER A 17 -3.37 7.00 -5.82
C SER A 17 -4.61 7.68 -6.40
N THR A 18 -4.48 8.32 -7.57
CA THR A 18 -5.60 9.02 -8.23
C THR A 18 -6.70 8.07 -8.70
N ARG A 19 -6.36 6.94 -9.32
CA ARG A 19 -7.34 5.93 -9.78
C ARG A 19 -8.09 5.29 -8.62
N CYS A 20 -7.37 4.88 -7.58
CA CYS A 20 -7.97 4.32 -6.38
C CYS A 20 -8.81 5.36 -5.64
N TYR A 21 -8.40 6.63 -5.62
CA TYR A 21 -9.17 7.70 -5.00
C TYR A 21 -10.54 7.92 -5.68
N ALA A 22 -10.61 7.88 -7.00
CA ALA A 22 -11.90 7.96 -7.72
C ALA A 22 -12.85 6.81 -7.31
N ILE A 23 -12.31 5.61 -7.07
CA ILE A 23 -13.09 4.46 -6.55
C ILE A 23 -13.54 4.74 -5.10
N ILE A 24 -12.63 5.24 -4.25
CA ILE A 24 -12.89 5.58 -2.84
C ILE A 24 -14.03 6.61 -2.73
N GLU A 25 -14.01 7.67 -3.54
CA GLU A 25 -15.08 8.68 -3.59
C GLU A 25 -16.44 8.03 -3.90
N GLN A 26 -16.48 7.21 -4.95
CA GLN A 26 -17.70 6.51 -5.36
C GLN A 26 -18.20 5.50 -4.32
N LEU A 27 -17.29 4.85 -3.58
CA LEU A 27 -17.64 3.97 -2.47
C LEU A 27 -18.21 4.75 -1.29
N ARG A 28 -17.59 5.86 -0.88
CA ARG A 28 -18.07 6.71 0.23
C ARG A 28 -19.46 7.27 -0.04
N LEU A 29 -19.75 7.66 -1.29
CA LEU A 29 -21.08 8.11 -1.70
C LEU A 29 -22.14 7.02 -1.54
N ARG A 30 -21.82 5.77 -1.88
CA ARG A 30 -22.76 4.62 -1.80
C ARG A 30 -22.83 3.98 -0.42
N ARG A 31 -21.77 4.14 0.38
CA ARG A 31 -21.61 3.55 1.71
C ARG A 31 -21.07 4.61 2.68
N PRO A 32 -21.91 5.57 3.12
CA PRO A 32 -21.48 6.62 4.05
C PRO A 32 -21.04 6.09 5.42
N ASP A 33 -21.43 4.86 5.77
CA ASP A 33 -21.05 4.12 6.97
C ASP A 33 -19.70 3.39 6.87
N LEU A 34 -19.10 3.32 5.67
CA LEU A 34 -17.85 2.59 5.43
C LEU A 34 -16.63 3.49 5.68
N GLU A 35 -15.88 3.19 6.73
CA GLU A 35 -14.57 3.78 7.00
C GLU A 35 -13.54 3.19 6.02
N ILE A 36 -12.89 4.07 5.26
CA ILE A 36 -11.85 3.71 4.31
C ILE A 36 -10.50 4.10 4.89
N HIS A 37 -9.62 3.12 5.05
CA HIS A 37 -8.24 3.31 5.47
C HIS A 37 -7.32 3.05 4.29
N VAL A 38 -6.23 3.80 4.19
CA VAL A 38 -5.22 3.64 3.13
C VAL A 38 -3.89 3.24 3.77
N LEU A 39 -3.28 2.19 3.21
CA LEU A 39 -1.89 1.79 3.46
C LEU A 39 -1.10 2.10 2.19
N THR A 40 -0.17 3.05 2.26
CA THR A 40 0.56 3.53 1.09
C THR A 40 1.96 4.02 1.44
N SER A 41 2.72 4.41 0.43
CA SER A 41 4.12 4.78 0.55
C SER A 41 4.41 6.01 -0.33
N GLY A 42 5.54 6.68 -0.13
CA GLY A 42 5.97 7.78 -1.02
C GLY A 42 4.92 8.87 -1.22
N ASN A 43 4.66 9.24 -2.49
CA ASN A 43 3.77 10.35 -2.86
C ASN A 43 2.31 10.09 -2.46
N GLY A 44 1.94 8.82 -2.25
CA GLY A 44 0.60 8.45 -1.77
C GLY A 44 0.29 9.03 -0.40
N LEU A 45 1.31 9.17 0.47
CA LEU A 45 1.13 9.68 1.84
C LEU A 45 0.58 11.11 1.81
N GLU A 46 1.26 11.99 1.09
CA GLU A 46 0.86 13.39 0.95
C GLU A 46 -0.47 13.52 0.19
N PHE A 47 -0.65 12.73 -0.87
CA PHE A 47 -1.88 12.76 -1.66
C PHE A 47 -3.14 12.41 -0.84
N PHE A 48 -3.06 11.42 0.05
CA PHE A 48 -4.20 10.97 0.84
C PHE A 48 -4.36 11.67 2.19
N ALA A 49 -3.35 12.39 2.69
CA ALA A 49 -3.35 13.00 4.03
C ALA A 49 -4.56 13.91 4.32
N ASN A 50 -5.07 14.59 3.30
CA ASN A 50 -6.14 15.59 3.44
C ASN A 50 -7.43 15.22 2.69
N LYS A 51 -7.65 13.94 2.42
CA LYS A 51 -8.87 13.46 1.75
C LYS A 51 -9.95 13.13 2.77
N ALA A 52 -11.06 13.84 2.74
CA ALA A 52 -12.17 13.67 3.71
C ALA A 52 -12.80 12.26 3.64
N GLU A 53 -12.64 11.59 2.51
CA GLU A 53 -13.09 10.24 2.22
C GLU A 53 -12.25 9.16 2.91
N VAL A 54 -11.05 9.52 3.37
CA VAL A 54 -10.07 8.60 3.96
C VAL A 54 -9.98 8.84 5.46
N ALA A 55 -10.36 7.83 6.24
CA ALA A 55 -10.38 7.89 7.70
C ALA A 55 -8.97 7.86 8.32
N SER A 56 -8.02 7.19 7.66
CA SER A 56 -6.62 7.22 8.07
C SER A 56 -5.69 6.81 6.93
N VAL A 57 -4.50 7.40 6.91
CA VAL A 57 -3.37 6.96 6.08
C VAL A 57 -2.33 6.33 6.99
N THR A 58 -1.87 5.13 6.64
CA THR A 58 -0.77 4.44 7.30
C THR A 58 0.37 4.31 6.30
N GLU A 59 1.57 4.71 6.72
CA GLU A 59 2.77 4.54 5.92
C GLU A 59 3.24 3.09 5.94
N ILE A 60 3.60 2.58 4.77
CA ILE A 60 4.37 1.36 4.57
C ILE A 60 5.63 1.68 3.79
N GLU A 61 6.70 0.91 4.00
CA GLU A 61 7.89 1.04 3.16
C GLU A 61 7.56 0.74 1.69
N ASN A 62 8.14 1.51 0.76
CA ASN A 62 7.93 1.36 -0.68
C ASN A 62 8.05 -0.11 -1.14
N PHE A 63 7.07 -0.55 -1.94
CA PHE A 63 6.93 -1.94 -2.33
C PHE A 63 8.08 -2.49 -3.18
N PHE A 64 8.83 -1.71 -3.98
CA PHE A 64 10.24 -2.00 -4.38
C PHE A 64 10.84 -0.88 -5.27
N TYR A 65 12.16 -0.68 -5.18
CA TYR A 65 13.08 -0.61 -6.33
C TYR A 65 14.50 -0.96 -5.85
N SER A 66 15.01 -2.12 -6.25
CA SER A 66 16.44 -2.35 -6.41
C SER A 66 16.65 -2.86 -7.82
N GLU A 67 16.52 -1.96 -8.79
CA GLU A 67 17.08 -2.18 -10.12
C GLU A 67 18.18 -1.14 -10.30
N LYS A 68 19.43 -1.60 -10.33
CA LYS A 68 20.56 -0.80 -10.78
C LYS A 68 21.63 -1.69 -11.40
N ASP A 69 21.78 -1.49 -12.70
CA ASP A 69 22.91 -1.83 -13.58
C ASP A 69 23.15 -3.31 -13.94
N HIS A 70 23.13 -3.55 -15.26
CA HIS A 70 23.15 -4.81 -16.01
C HIS A 70 24.39 -5.72 -15.84
N GLN A 71 24.89 -5.96 -14.63
CA GLN A 71 25.89 -7.02 -14.38
C GLN A 71 25.60 -7.79 -13.08
N ILE A 72 25.10 -9.01 -13.24
CA ILE A 72 24.69 -9.87 -12.12
C ILE A 72 25.86 -10.77 -11.71
N SER A 73 26.55 -10.42 -10.62
CA SER A 73 27.43 -11.35 -9.91
C SER A 73 26.56 -12.28 -9.07
N ALA A 74 26.63 -13.61 -9.26
CA ALA A 74 25.80 -14.60 -8.55
C ALA A 74 25.82 -14.46 -7.01
N TRP A 75 26.94 -14.02 -6.44
CA TRP A 75 27.08 -13.71 -5.01
C TRP A 75 26.28 -12.49 -4.56
N ARG A 76 26.16 -11.46 -5.41
CA ARG A 76 25.28 -10.31 -5.17
C ARG A 76 23.81 -10.71 -5.26
N THR A 77 23.45 -11.67 -6.11
CA THR A 77 22.08 -12.22 -6.18
C THR A 77 21.70 -12.94 -4.90
N PHE A 78 22.60 -13.76 -4.33
CA PHE A 78 22.30 -14.47 -3.07
C PHE A 78 22.18 -13.52 -1.87
N LEU A 79 23.05 -12.51 -1.77
CA LEU A 79 22.92 -11.45 -0.78
C LEU A 79 21.68 -10.58 -1.02
N ALA A 80 21.35 -10.29 -2.27
CA ALA A 80 20.13 -9.60 -2.65
C ALA A 80 18.90 -10.41 -2.25
N LEU A 81 18.87 -11.73 -2.47
CA LEU A 81 17.77 -12.61 -2.04
C LEU A 81 17.55 -12.55 -0.53
N GLY A 82 18.61 -12.59 0.28
CA GLY A 82 18.50 -12.43 1.74
C GLY A 82 17.98 -11.04 2.14
N HIS A 83 18.44 -9.98 1.46
CA HIS A 83 17.98 -8.62 1.69
C HIS A 83 16.52 -8.39 1.24
N LEU A 84 16.12 -9.00 0.13
CA LEU A 84 14.76 -9.04 -0.40
C LEU A 84 13.82 -9.78 0.56
N ALA A 85 14.25 -10.94 1.08
CA ALA A 85 13.49 -11.71 2.06
C ALA A 85 13.30 -10.92 3.36
N LYS A 86 14.35 -10.26 3.87
CA LYS A 86 14.24 -9.41 5.07
C LYS A 86 13.27 -8.23 4.85
N LYS A 87 13.31 -7.60 3.68
CA LYS A 87 12.36 -6.55 3.30
C LYS A 87 10.93 -7.07 3.20
N ALA A 88 10.73 -8.25 2.62
CA ALA A 88 9.43 -8.90 2.56
C ALA A 88 8.87 -9.22 3.96
N MET A 89 9.73 -9.67 4.88
CA MET A 89 9.33 -9.92 6.28
C MET A 89 8.91 -8.65 7.02
N ILE A 90 9.64 -7.54 6.84
CA ILE A 90 9.27 -6.25 7.45
C ILE A 90 7.92 -5.76 6.90
N LYS A 91 7.71 -5.89 5.59
CA LYS A 91 6.45 -5.54 4.93
C LYS A 91 5.28 -6.40 5.40
N GLN A 92 5.48 -7.71 5.47
CA GLN A 92 4.47 -8.63 5.99
C GLN A 92 4.08 -8.23 7.40
N ARG A 93 5.06 -7.90 8.26
CA ARG A 93 4.80 -7.43 9.61
C ARG A 93 4.01 -6.12 9.64
N GLN A 94 4.38 -5.11 8.85
CA GLN A 94 3.65 -3.83 8.79
C GLN A 94 2.21 -4.03 8.28
N PHE A 95 2.02 -4.90 7.30
CA PHE A 95 0.71 -5.27 6.79
C PHE A 95 -0.11 -6.02 7.85
N ASP A 96 0.47 -7.01 8.53
CA ASP A 96 -0.16 -7.77 9.61
C ASP A 96 -0.55 -6.87 10.78
N GLU A 97 0.30 -5.92 11.15
CA GLU A 97 0.02 -4.91 12.17
C GLU A 97 -1.14 -4.00 11.75
N ALA A 98 -1.20 -3.58 10.48
CA ALA A 98 -2.32 -2.82 9.95
C ALA A 98 -3.63 -3.63 9.98
N LEU A 99 -3.58 -4.91 9.59
CA LEU A 99 -4.72 -5.81 9.64
C LEU A 99 -5.19 -6.08 11.07
N SER A 100 -4.28 -6.34 12.01
CA SER A 100 -4.62 -6.64 13.41
C SER A 100 -5.22 -5.43 14.12
N ARG A 101 -4.73 -4.22 13.82
CA ARG A 101 -5.20 -2.96 14.38
C ARG A 101 -6.54 -2.53 13.80
N LEU A 102 -6.67 -2.55 12.47
CA LEU A 102 -7.86 -2.04 11.78
C LEU A 102 -9.00 -3.06 11.77
N LYS A 103 -8.68 -4.36 11.68
CA LYS A 103 -9.63 -5.46 11.47
C LYS A 103 -10.59 -5.17 10.32
N PRO A 104 -10.09 -4.87 9.10
CA PRO A 104 -10.95 -4.54 7.98
C PRO A 104 -11.78 -5.76 7.59
N GLY A 105 -13.03 -5.55 7.15
CA GLY A 105 -13.86 -6.63 6.62
C GLY A 105 -13.57 -6.94 5.15
N VAL A 106 -12.87 -6.04 4.47
CA VAL A 106 -12.38 -6.21 3.10
C VAL A 106 -11.06 -5.47 2.92
N VAL A 107 -10.17 -6.05 2.11
CA VAL A 107 -8.92 -5.42 1.68
C VAL A 107 -8.94 -5.33 0.15
N ILE A 108 -8.65 -4.15 -0.38
CA ILE A 108 -8.50 -3.90 -1.82
C ILE A 108 -7.04 -3.57 -2.06
N VAL A 109 -6.40 -4.34 -2.94
CA VAL A 109 -4.97 -4.20 -3.24
C VAL A 109 -4.83 -3.74 -4.68
N ASP A 110 -4.06 -2.68 -4.89
CA ASP A 110 -3.72 -2.23 -6.25
C ASP A 110 -2.69 -3.16 -6.90
N SER A 111 -2.74 -3.23 -8.23
CA SER A 111 -1.74 -3.96 -9.00
C SER A 111 -0.52 -3.08 -9.22
N GLU A 112 0.67 -3.62 -8.97
CA GLU A 112 1.92 -3.01 -9.44
C GLU A 112 2.15 -3.37 -10.91
N TYR A 113 2.51 -2.37 -11.72
CA TYR A 113 2.96 -2.56 -13.09
C TYR A 113 4.48 -2.46 -13.09
N THR A 114 5.14 -3.53 -13.52
CA THR A 114 6.60 -3.59 -13.72
C THR A 114 6.94 -3.18 -15.14
#